data_AF-A0A8T4SDP1-F1
#
_entry.id   AF-A0A8T4SDP1-F1
#
_cell.length_a   1.000
_cell.length_b   1.000
_cell.length_c   1.000
_cell.angle_alpha   90.00
_cell.angle_beta   90.00
_cell.angle_gamma   90.00
#
_symmetry.space_group_name_H-M   'P 1'
#
loop_
_entity.id
_entity.type
_entity.pdbx_description
1 polymer ?
#
loop_
_entity_poly.entity_id
_entity_poly.type
_entity_poly.pdbx_seq_one_letter_code
_entity_poly.pdbx_strand_id
1 'polypeptide(L)'
;MLQRLVAPFRTSAYFTVLAAETLTWILLGAGIWFAALQLRTAAQELTAGQSSETFQNYLLSLPPEQLAAFAGELKAFVIQFFALVVVVPIALFLVFAVSRAVVWHLLEQKEWHVRYRRWIGMSLIAVVLFVVTFALYGVLKLIFASFLGNTLLAIVNVLLLSFLWCGYLIVKFTAFSFFMKHDVIWSSWGHAFAQLKYRRSLIVLGSAVALLIVLQIVQYPLGSWYFVHPMGAIVVPLVLLLLFVTWLRLFVVNDKAM
;
A
#
# COMPACT_ATOMS: atom_id res chain seq x y z
N MET A 1 38.87 -15.01 21.61
CA MET A 1 38.41 -14.19 22.76
C MET A 1 37.71 -12.88 22.35
N LEU A 2 38.08 -12.24 21.24
CA LEU A 2 37.41 -11.02 20.72
C LEU A 2 35.94 -11.21 20.27
N GLN A 3 35.52 -12.43 19.89
CA GLN A 3 34.12 -12.69 19.52
C GLN A 3 33.12 -12.61 20.69
N ARG A 4 33.59 -12.69 21.95
CA ARG A 4 32.73 -12.57 23.14
C ARG A 4 32.51 -11.13 23.59
N LEU A 5 33.29 -10.17 23.08
CA LEU A 5 33.14 -8.73 23.37
C LEU A 5 32.19 -8.01 22.39
N VAL A 6 31.81 -8.65 21.29
CA VAL A 6 30.85 -8.11 20.30
C VAL A 6 29.40 -8.52 20.60
N ALA A 7 29.20 -9.44 21.55
CA ALA A 7 27.88 -9.92 21.97
C ALA A 7 26.92 -8.81 22.46
N PRO A 8 27.33 -7.82 23.30
CA PRO A 8 26.42 -6.76 23.76
C PRO A 8 26.07 -5.74 22.66
N PHE A 9 26.88 -5.62 21.60
CA PHE A 9 26.55 -4.74 20.46
C PHE A 9 25.51 -5.37 19.53
N ARG A 10 25.47 -6.71 19.44
CA ARG A 10 24.52 -7.46 18.61
C ARG A 10 23.08 -7.39 19.13
N THR A 11 22.89 -7.35 20.45
CA THR A 11 21.56 -7.13 21.06
C THR A 11 21.10 -5.69 20.89
N SER A 12 21.98 -4.69 21.09
CA SER A 12 21.61 -3.28 20.87
C SER A 12 21.20 -3.02 19.41
N ALA A 13 21.96 -3.52 18.43
CA ALA A 13 21.63 -3.35 17.02
C ALA A 13 20.30 -4.02 16.66
N TYR A 14 20.01 -5.20 17.21
CA TYR A 14 18.73 -5.86 17.01
C TYR A 14 17.56 -5.05 17.59
N PHE A 15 17.70 -4.53 18.81
CA PHE A 15 16.69 -3.64 19.41
C PHE A 15 16.53 -2.34 18.64
N THR A 16 17.61 -1.72 18.16
CA THR A 16 17.57 -0.50 17.34
C THR A 16 16.91 -0.75 15.98
N VAL A 17 17.18 -1.90 15.34
CA VAL A 17 16.52 -2.29 14.10
C VAL A 17 15.03 -2.53 14.32
N LEU A 18 14.66 -3.27 15.36
CA LEU A 18 13.26 -3.54 15.70
C LEU A 18 12.51 -2.23 16.02
N ALA A 19 13.11 -1.36 16.84
CA ALA A 19 12.54 -0.06 17.19
C ALA A 19 12.39 0.84 15.95
N ALA A 20 13.39 0.89 15.08
CA ALA A 20 13.33 1.65 13.83
C ALA A 20 12.24 1.12 12.89
N GLU A 21 12.10 -0.20 12.76
CA GLU A 21 11.02 -0.81 11.96
C GLU A 21 9.64 -0.53 12.56
N THR A 22 9.45 -0.72 13.86
CA THR A 22 8.18 -0.44 14.54
C THR A 22 7.80 1.04 14.43
N LEU A 23 8.74 1.95 14.68
CA LEU A 23 8.50 3.39 14.54
C LEU A 23 8.16 3.77 13.10
N THR A 24 8.85 3.17 12.12
CA THR A 24 8.55 3.37 10.70
C THR A 24 7.14 2.93 10.38
N TRP A 25 6.72 1.74 10.81
CA TRP A 25 5.35 1.26 10.57
C TRP A 25 4.28 2.07 11.28
N ILE A 26 4.55 2.54 12.51
CA ILE A 26 3.65 3.45 13.23
C ILE A 26 3.50 4.78 12.48
N LEU A 27 4.61 5.39 12.02
CA LEU A 27 4.59 6.63 11.25
C LEU A 27 3.90 6.45 9.90
N LEU A 28 4.15 5.33 9.21
CA LEU A 28 3.44 4.96 7.98
C LEU A 28 1.94 4.84 8.21
N GLY A 29 1.53 4.09 9.24
CA GLY A 29 0.13 3.89 9.58
C GLY A 29 -0.56 5.20 10.00
N ALA A 30 0.08 6.00 10.85
CA ALA A 30 -0.43 7.28 11.30
C ALA A 30 -0.53 8.31 10.16
N GLY A 31 0.44 8.34 9.25
CA GLY A 31 0.42 9.22 8.08
C GLY A 31 -0.68 8.85 7.08
N ILE A 32 -0.85 7.56 6.79
CA ILE A 32 -1.97 7.07 5.95
C ILE A 32 -3.31 7.41 6.62
N TRP A 33 -3.42 7.16 7.93
CA TRP A 33 -4.61 7.48 8.70
C TRP A 33 -4.95 8.96 8.65
N PHE A 34 -3.98 9.83 8.92
CA PHE A 34 -4.15 11.28 8.87
C PHE A 34 -4.61 11.74 7.49
N ALA A 35 -3.97 11.24 6.42
CA ALA A 35 -4.36 11.58 5.05
C ALA A 35 -5.80 11.12 4.74
N ALA A 36 -6.15 9.88 5.10
CA ALA A 36 -7.49 9.34 4.88
C ALA A 36 -8.56 10.12 5.67
N LEU A 37 -8.27 10.48 6.92
CA LEU A 37 -9.16 11.28 7.76
C LEU A 37 -9.40 12.65 7.13
N GLN A 38 -8.33 13.34 6.72
CA GLN A 38 -8.44 14.67 6.12
C GLN A 38 -9.22 14.67 4.81
N LEU A 39 -8.98 13.66 3.95
CA LEU A 39 -9.76 13.52 2.71
C LEU A 39 -11.23 13.23 2.98
N ARG A 40 -11.52 12.40 3.99
CA ARG A 40 -12.90 12.10 4.37
C ARG A 40 -13.61 13.33 4.91
N THR A 41 -12.97 14.09 5.80
CA THR A 41 -13.54 15.31 6.37
C THR A 41 -13.79 16.35 5.29
N ALA A 42 -12.79 16.62 4.43
CA ALA A 42 -12.94 17.56 3.34
C ALA A 42 -14.02 17.12 2.33
N ALA A 43 -14.16 15.82 2.06
CA ALA A 43 -15.22 15.30 1.21
C ALA A 43 -16.61 15.45 1.86
N GLN A 44 -16.72 15.23 3.18
CA GLN A 44 -17.98 15.41 3.92
C GLN A 44 -18.39 16.88 4.01
N GLU A 45 -17.44 17.79 4.18
CA GLU A 45 -17.68 19.23 4.11
C GLU A 45 -18.18 19.64 2.72
N LEU A 46 -17.52 19.14 1.66
CA LEU A 46 -17.87 19.46 0.28
C LEU A 46 -19.26 18.93 -0.12
N THR A 47 -19.65 17.77 0.38
CA THR A 47 -20.99 17.21 0.10
C THR A 47 -22.04 17.60 1.14
N ALA A 48 -21.67 18.38 2.16
CA ALA A 48 -22.49 18.64 3.35
C ALA A 48 -23.08 17.35 3.98
N GLY A 49 -22.37 16.21 3.84
CA GLY A 49 -22.82 14.90 4.29
C GLY A 49 -23.96 14.28 3.48
N GLN A 50 -24.35 14.87 2.34
CA GLN A 50 -25.41 14.35 1.49
C GLN A 50 -24.97 13.12 0.69
N SER A 51 -25.95 12.30 0.29
CA SER A 51 -25.72 11.17 -0.60
C SER A 51 -25.35 11.65 -2.01
N SER A 52 -24.64 10.81 -2.78
CA SER A 52 -24.21 11.13 -4.15
C SER A 52 -25.34 11.63 -5.05
N GLU A 53 -26.51 10.97 -5.02
CA GLU A 53 -27.66 11.36 -5.86
C GLU A 53 -28.27 12.68 -5.40
N THR A 54 -28.43 12.87 -4.08
CA THR A 54 -29.00 14.10 -3.52
C THR A 54 -28.10 15.30 -3.83
N PHE A 55 -26.79 15.10 -3.71
CA PHE A 55 -25.79 16.10 -4.02
C PHE A 55 -25.75 16.46 -5.50
N GLN A 56 -25.86 15.46 -6.38
CA GLN A 56 -25.90 15.69 -7.83
C GLN A 56 -27.14 16.47 -8.25
N ASN A 57 -28.31 16.14 -7.69
CA ASN A 57 -29.54 16.89 -7.93
C ASN A 57 -29.49 18.30 -7.36
N TYR A 58 -28.85 18.49 -6.19
CA TYR A 58 -28.62 19.80 -5.60
C TYR A 58 -27.78 20.68 -6.55
N LEU A 59 -26.65 20.18 -7.05
CA LEU A 59 -25.79 20.89 -7.99
C LEU A 59 -26.50 21.30 -9.29
N LEU A 60 -27.42 20.47 -9.79
CA LEU A 60 -28.20 20.77 -11.00
C LEU A 60 -29.30 21.82 -10.75
N SER A 61 -29.69 22.02 -9.49
CA SER A 61 -30.72 22.99 -9.09
C SER A 61 -30.18 24.36 -8.69
N LEU A 62 -28.84 24.49 -8.55
CA LEU A 62 -28.21 25.73 -8.13
C LEU A 62 -28.14 26.78 -9.26
N PRO A 63 -28.28 28.08 -8.94
CA PRO A 63 -28.03 29.15 -9.90
C PRO A 63 -26.54 29.22 -10.28
N PRO A 64 -26.20 29.76 -11.47
CA PRO A 64 -24.83 29.76 -12.01
C PRO A 64 -23.78 30.41 -11.10
N GLU A 65 -24.17 31.43 -10.33
CA GLU A 65 -23.30 32.15 -9.41
C GLU A 65 -22.86 31.28 -8.22
N GLN A 66 -23.76 30.45 -7.70
CA GLN A 66 -23.46 29.51 -6.61
C GLN A 66 -22.64 28.32 -7.11
N LEU A 67 -22.86 27.90 -8.35
CA LEU A 67 -22.01 26.92 -9.05
C LEU A 67 -20.56 27.42 -9.21
N ALA A 68 -20.36 28.71 -9.48
CA ALA A 68 -19.02 29.29 -9.60
C ALA A 68 -18.26 29.31 -8.27
N ALA A 69 -18.95 29.64 -7.16
CA ALA A 69 -18.37 29.56 -5.82
C ALA A 69 -18.02 28.10 -5.44
N PHE A 70 -18.93 27.17 -5.71
CA PHE A 70 -18.71 25.74 -5.48
C PHE A 70 -17.55 25.18 -6.32
N ALA A 71 -17.37 25.62 -7.55
CA ALA A 71 -16.23 25.23 -8.38
C ALA A 71 -14.87 25.63 -7.75
N GLY A 72 -14.84 26.74 -6.99
CA GLY A 72 -13.68 27.16 -6.20
C GLY A 72 -13.36 26.19 -5.06
N GLU A 73 -14.38 25.77 -4.31
CA GLU A 73 -14.24 24.77 -3.24
C GLU A 73 -13.83 23.40 -3.80
N LEU A 74 -14.44 22.99 -4.92
CA LEU A 74 -14.08 21.76 -5.62
C LEU A 74 -12.62 21.80 -6.10
N LYS A 75 -12.15 22.94 -6.62
CA LYS A 75 -10.75 23.10 -7.03
C LYS A 75 -9.80 22.99 -5.84
N ALA A 76 -10.14 23.60 -4.70
CA ALA A 76 -9.35 23.51 -3.48
C ALA A 76 -9.30 22.06 -2.97
N PHE A 77 -10.44 21.35 -2.96
CA PHE A 77 -10.52 19.93 -2.61
C PHE A 77 -9.68 19.07 -3.55
N VAL A 78 -9.73 19.28 -4.86
CA VAL A 78 -8.92 18.54 -5.83
C VAL A 78 -7.42 18.77 -5.58
N ILE A 79 -7.01 20.01 -5.29
CA ILE A 79 -5.61 20.31 -4.94
C ILE A 79 -5.21 19.59 -3.65
N GLN A 80 -6.04 19.65 -2.61
CA GLN A 80 -5.79 18.96 -1.34
C GLN A 80 -5.75 17.44 -1.52
N PHE A 81 -6.63 16.89 -2.37
CA PHE A 81 -6.66 15.48 -2.74
C PHE A 81 -5.34 15.07 -3.37
N PHE A 82 -4.89 15.78 -4.41
CA PHE A 82 -3.61 15.49 -5.05
C PHE A 82 -2.44 15.69 -4.10
N ALA A 83 -2.44 16.74 -3.28
CA ALA A 83 -1.38 16.98 -2.30
C ALA A 83 -1.27 15.82 -1.31
N LEU A 84 -2.38 15.36 -0.72
CA LEU A 84 -2.35 14.26 0.24
C LEU A 84 -2.04 12.91 -0.43
N VAL A 85 -2.60 12.63 -1.60
CA VAL A 85 -2.39 11.35 -2.32
C VAL A 85 -1.00 11.26 -2.94
N VAL A 86 -0.33 12.38 -3.24
CA VAL A 86 1.02 12.38 -3.82
C VAL A 86 2.09 12.61 -2.76
N VAL A 87 1.95 13.67 -1.96
CA VAL A 87 2.99 14.10 -1.01
C VAL A 87 3.09 13.14 0.17
N VAL A 88 1.97 12.67 0.73
CA VAL A 88 2.02 11.77 1.90
C VAL A 88 2.69 10.44 1.52
N PRO A 89 2.34 9.76 0.41
CA PRO A 89 3.07 8.57 0.00
C PRO A 89 4.56 8.82 -0.27
N ILE A 90 4.95 9.97 -0.85
CA ILE A 90 6.37 10.32 -1.06
C ILE A 90 7.09 10.55 0.28
N ALA A 91 6.47 11.24 1.24
CA ALA A 91 7.07 11.46 2.56
C ALA A 91 7.23 10.13 3.31
N LEU A 92 6.18 9.32 3.35
CA LEU A 92 6.18 7.99 3.93
C LEU A 92 7.22 7.06 3.28
N PHE A 93 7.36 7.20 1.96
CA PHE A 93 8.37 6.52 1.16
C PHE A 93 9.80 6.89 1.56
N LEU A 94 10.08 8.19 1.72
CA LEU A 94 11.39 8.67 2.14
C LEU A 94 11.74 8.16 3.54
N VAL A 95 10.77 8.20 4.47
CA VAL A 95 10.93 7.65 5.83
C VAL A 95 11.27 6.16 5.79
N PHE A 96 10.57 5.37 4.95
CA PHE A 96 10.86 3.96 4.77
C PHE A 96 12.26 3.70 4.19
N ALA A 97 12.66 4.45 3.15
CA ALA A 97 13.96 4.31 2.52
C ALA A 97 15.12 4.67 3.47
N VAL A 98 14.96 5.75 4.24
CA VAL A 98 15.91 6.16 5.29
C VAL A 98 16.01 5.05 6.35
N SER A 99 14.88 4.57 6.87
CA SER A 99 14.85 3.50 7.87
C SER A 99 15.59 2.23 7.39
N ARG A 100 15.35 1.80 6.15
CA ARG A 100 16.02 0.63 5.57
C ARG A 100 17.52 0.84 5.39
N ALA A 101 17.94 2.04 4.98
CA ALA A 101 19.35 2.38 4.94
C ALA A 101 20.00 2.35 6.33
N VAL A 102 19.32 2.88 7.38
CA VAL A 102 19.78 2.86 8.80
C VAL A 102 20.01 1.43 9.25
N VAL A 103 18.99 0.60 9.11
CA VAL A 103 19.04 -0.82 9.48
C VAL A 103 20.19 -1.53 8.78
N TRP A 104 20.39 -1.26 7.49
CA TRP A 104 21.45 -1.91 6.72
C TRP A 104 22.86 -1.47 7.12
N HIS A 105 23.04 -0.16 7.32
CA HIS A 105 24.33 0.39 7.72
C HIS A 105 24.76 -0.17 9.08
N LEU A 106 23.83 -0.23 10.03
CA LEU A 106 24.07 -0.79 11.36
C LEU A 106 24.42 -2.28 11.33
N LEU A 107 23.85 -3.05 10.39
CA LEU A 107 24.08 -4.50 10.30
C LEU A 107 25.34 -4.89 9.50
N GLU A 108 25.73 -4.11 8.49
CA GLU A 108 26.82 -4.47 7.56
C GLU A 108 28.03 -3.52 7.57
N GLN A 109 28.03 -2.44 8.36
CA GLN A 109 29.17 -1.50 8.51
C GLN A 109 29.76 -0.96 7.19
N LYS A 110 28.91 -0.73 6.18
CA LYS A 110 29.32 -0.21 4.85
C LYS A 110 28.84 1.22 4.63
N GLU A 111 29.48 1.94 3.71
CA GLU A 111 29.22 3.36 3.45
C GLU A 111 27.73 3.70 3.19
N TRP A 112 27.23 4.65 3.98
CA TRP A 112 25.84 5.09 4.04
C TRP A 112 25.28 5.60 2.70
N HIS A 113 26.02 6.50 2.04
CA HIS A 113 25.49 7.34 0.96
C HIS A 113 25.18 6.55 -0.32
N VAL A 114 26.05 5.63 -0.72
CA VAL A 114 25.88 4.83 -1.94
C VAL A 114 24.67 3.90 -1.81
N ARG A 115 24.48 3.30 -0.62
CA ARG A 115 23.37 2.37 -0.36
C ARG A 115 22.04 3.07 -0.15
N TYR A 116 22.02 4.20 0.55
CA TYR A 116 20.82 5.03 0.67
C TYR A 116 20.24 5.39 -0.71
N ARG A 117 21.11 5.81 -1.65
CA ARG A 117 20.70 6.12 -3.03
C ARG A 117 20.13 4.90 -3.76
N ARG A 118 20.70 3.70 -3.56
CA ARG A 118 20.17 2.47 -4.16
C ARG A 118 18.83 2.04 -3.55
N TRP A 119 18.64 2.21 -2.24
CA TRP A 119 17.36 1.98 -1.57
C TRP A 119 16.27 2.94 -2.02
N ILE A 120 16.61 4.23 -2.22
CA ILE A 120 15.71 5.19 -2.88
C ILE A 120 15.38 4.72 -4.29
N GLY A 121 16.38 4.35 -5.10
CA GLY A 121 16.16 3.90 -6.48
C GLY A 121 15.26 2.67 -6.58
N MET A 122 15.52 1.65 -5.77
CA MET A 122 14.65 0.46 -5.67
C MET A 122 13.23 0.83 -5.28
N SER A 123 13.10 1.63 -4.24
CA SER A 123 11.78 1.99 -3.75
C SER A 123 11.06 2.84 -4.80
N LEU A 124 11.74 3.76 -5.50
CA LEU A 124 11.14 4.67 -6.48
C LEU A 124 10.51 3.86 -7.62
N ILE A 125 11.22 2.84 -8.11
CA ILE A 125 10.68 1.91 -9.11
C ILE A 125 9.44 1.20 -8.56
N ALA A 126 9.43 0.78 -7.29
CA ALA A 126 8.26 0.19 -6.66
C ALA A 126 7.06 1.16 -6.62
N VAL A 127 7.28 2.45 -6.34
CA VAL A 127 6.24 3.48 -6.37
C VAL A 127 5.72 3.70 -7.79
N VAL A 128 6.61 3.80 -8.77
CA VAL A 128 6.21 3.93 -10.18
C VAL A 128 5.38 2.73 -10.61
N LEU A 129 5.80 1.51 -10.27
CA LEU A 129 5.03 0.30 -10.55
C LEU A 129 3.68 0.31 -9.84
N PHE A 130 3.61 0.75 -8.58
CA PHE A 130 2.35 0.91 -7.86
C PHE A 130 1.38 1.86 -8.58
N VAL A 131 1.87 3.03 -9.02
CA VAL A 131 1.08 4.00 -9.79
C VAL A 131 0.61 3.39 -11.11
N VAL A 132 1.49 2.69 -11.84
CA VAL A 132 1.12 2.01 -13.09
C VAL A 132 0.08 0.92 -12.85
N THR A 133 0.20 0.14 -11.77
CA THR A 133 -0.80 -0.87 -11.38
C THR A 133 -2.16 -0.24 -11.06
N PHE A 134 -2.18 0.88 -10.35
CA PHE A 134 -3.43 1.61 -10.06
C PHE A 134 -4.05 2.26 -11.30
N ALA A 135 -3.24 2.82 -12.18
CA ALA A 135 -3.70 3.34 -13.47
C ALA A 135 -4.32 2.22 -14.33
N LEU A 136 -3.66 1.07 -14.39
CA LEU A 136 -4.18 -0.12 -15.09
C LEU A 136 -5.51 -0.58 -14.49
N TYR A 137 -5.61 -0.63 -13.15
CA TYR A 137 -6.88 -0.93 -12.46
C TYR A 137 -7.99 0.04 -12.87
N GLY A 138 -7.70 1.35 -12.89
CA GLY A 138 -8.66 2.38 -13.30
C GLY A 138 -9.15 2.20 -14.74
N VAL A 139 -8.24 1.95 -15.68
CA VAL A 139 -8.58 1.70 -17.08
C VAL A 139 -9.44 0.44 -17.22
N LEU A 140 -9.04 -0.67 -16.60
CA LEU A 140 -9.79 -1.92 -16.65
C LEU A 140 -11.17 -1.79 -16.01
N LYS A 141 -11.28 -1.06 -14.89
CA LYS A 141 -12.57 -0.75 -14.24
C LYS A 141 -13.51 -0.01 -15.19
N LEU A 142 -13.02 0.99 -15.93
CA LEU A 142 -13.83 1.73 -16.90
C LEU A 142 -14.31 0.82 -18.04
N ILE A 143 -13.43 -0.02 -18.57
CA ILE A 143 -13.76 -1.01 -19.60
C ILE A 143 -14.87 -1.93 -19.08
N PHE A 144 -14.67 -2.58 -17.93
CA PHE A 144 -15.67 -3.50 -17.37
C PHE A 144 -17.00 -2.81 -17.02
N ALA A 145 -16.97 -1.55 -16.59
CA ALA A 145 -18.19 -0.77 -16.33
C ALA A 145 -19.04 -0.55 -17.58
N SER A 146 -18.43 -0.52 -18.77
CA SER A 146 -19.17 -0.39 -20.03
C SER A 146 -19.89 -1.68 -20.45
N PHE A 147 -19.51 -2.84 -19.92
CA PHE A 147 -20.03 -4.14 -20.37
C PHE A 147 -20.80 -4.91 -19.28
N LEU A 148 -20.65 -4.56 -18.00
CA LEU A 148 -21.21 -5.31 -16.88
C LEU A 148 -22.25 -4.48 -16.10
N GLY A 149 -23.33 -5.13 -15.67
CA GLY A 149 -24.28 -4.55 -14.72
C GLY A 149 -23.67 -4.34 -13.33
N ASN A 150 -24.26 -3.45 -12.53
CA ASN A 150 -23.72 -2.95 -11.26
C ASN A 150 -23.23 -4.04 -10.28
N THR A 151 -23.99 -5.12 -10.09
CA THR A 151 -23.63 -6.20 -9.16
C THR A 151 -22.43 -7.02 -9.64
N LEU A 152 -22.40 -7.38 -10.93
CA LEU A 152 -21.27 -8.12 -11.52
C LEU A 152 -20.02 -7.26 -11.58
N LEU A 153 -20.17 -5.97 -11.89
CA LEU A 153 -19.09 -4.99 -11.88
C LEU A 153 -18.44 -4.87 -10.50
N ALA A 154 -19.24 -4.86 -9.42
CA ALA A 154 -18.72 -4.81 -8.06
C ALA A 154 -17.84 -6.03 -7.73
N ILE A 155 -18.30 -7.24 -8.07
CA ILE A 155 -17.55 -8.48 -7.86
C ILE A 155 -16.25 -8.47 -8.67
N VAL A 156 -16.34 -8.15 -9.97
CA VAL A 156 -15.16 -8.08 -10.87
C VAL A 156 -14.17 -7.04 -10.37
N ASN A 157 -14.62 -5.88 -9.88
CA ASN A 157 -13.73 -4.84 -9.36
C ASN A 157 -12.97 -5.31 -8.11
N VAL A 158 -13.62 -6.05 -7.20
CA VAL A 158 -12.96 -6.60 -6.01
C VAL A 158 -11.91 -7.64 -6.40
N LEU A 159 -12.25 -8.55 -7.32
CA LEU A 159 -11.32 -9.57 -7.81
C LEU A 159 -10.14 -8.96 -8.55
N LEU A 160 -10.41 -7.99 -9.43
CA LEU A 160 -9.40 -7.31 -10.21
C LEU A 160 -8.43 -6.53 -9.32
N LEU A 161 -8.95 -5.76 -8.35
CA LEU A 161 -8.12 -5.03 -7.40
C LEU A 161 -7.26 -5.98 -6.57
N SER A 162 -7.85 -7.08 -6.07
CA SER A 162 -7.13 -8.09 -5.29
C SER A 162 -6.02 -8.76 -6.10
N PHE A 163 -6.31 -9.11 -7.35
CA PHE A 163 -5.33 -9.72 -8.26
C PHE A 163 -4.15 -8.79 -8.55
N LEU A 164 -4.44 -7.54 -8.93
CA LEU A 164 -3.41 -6.55 -9.23
C LEU A 164 -2.58 -6.19 -7.99
N TRP A 165 -3.23 -6.07 -6.83
CA TRP A 165 -2.55 -5.79 -5.57
C TRP A 165 -1.61 -6.93 -5.13
N CYS A 166 -2.09 -8.17 -5.14
CA CYS A 166 -1.27 -9.34 -4.83
C CYS A 166 -0.11 -9.50 -5.81
N GLY A 167 -0.37 -9.31 -7.12
CA GLY A 167 0.66 -9.37 -8.15
C GLY A 167 1.77 -8.33 -7.91
N TYR A 168 1.37 -7.09 -7.61
CA TYR A 168 2.31 -6.03 -7.23
C TYR A 168 3.15 -6.40 -6.00
N LEU A 169 2.52 -6.91 -4.93
CA LEU A 169 3.24 -7.30 -3.71
C LEU A 169 4.23 -8.44 -3.95
N ILE A 170 3.87 -9.45 -4.75
CA ILE A 170 4.78 -10.55 -5.09
C ILE A 170 6.00 -10.03 -5.82
N VAL A 171 5.82 -9.23 -6.89
CA VAL A 171 6.94 -8.64 -7.64
C VAL A 171 7.82 -7.79 -6.73
N LYS A 172 7.20 -6.94 -5.90
CA LYS A 172 7.92 -6.11 -4.94
C LYS A 172 8.74 -6.96 -3.97
N PHE A 173 8.17 -7.99 -3.36
CA PHE A 173 8.88 -8.83 -2.40
C PHE A 173 10.03 -9.60 -3.03
N THR A 174 9.84 -10.16 -4.23
CA THR A 174 10.92 -10.81 -4.97
C THR A 174 12.03 -9.83 -5.33
N ALA A 175 11.70 -8.66 -5.88
CA ALA A 175 12.68 -7.66 -6.28
C ALA A 175 13.49 -7.17 -5.07
N PHE A 176 12.83 -6.90 -3.94
CA PHE A 176 13.52 -6.50 -2.72
C PHE A 176 14.36 -7.63 -2.13
N SER A 177 13.85 -8.86 -2.09
CA SER A 177 14.60 -10.06 -1.68
C SER A 177 15.91 -10.25 -2.45
N PHE A 178 15.85 -10.16 -3.78
CA PHE A 178 17.01 -10.30 -4.64
C PHE A 178 17.98 -9.11 -4.48
N PHE A 179 17.43 -7.89 -4.38
CA PHE A 179 18.22 -6.68 -4.13
C PHE A 179 19.00 -6.77 -2.82
N MET A 180 18.41 -7.35 -1.78
CA MET A 180 19.07 -7.55 -0.49
C MET A 180 20.34 -8.42 -0.60
N LYS A 181 20.39 -9.33 -1.57
CA LYS A 181 21.51 -10.27 -1.76
C LYS A 181 22.55 -9.76 -2.76
N HIS A 182 22.10 -9.15 -3.85
CA HIS A 182 22.95 -8.82 -5.00
C HIS A 182 23.21 -7.32 -5.16
N ASP A 183 22.41 -6.44 -4.55
CA ASP A 183 22.56 -4.96 -4.58
C ASP A 183 22.57 -4.36 -6.00
N VAL A 184 21.91 -5.02 -6.97
CA VAL A 184 21.77 -4.56 -8.37
C VAL A 184 20.32 -4.31 -8.72
N ILE A 185 19.94 -3.03 -8.85
CA ILE A 185 18.55 -2.56 -9.00
C ILE A 185 17.84 -3.19 -10.21
N TRP A 186 18.38 -3.02 -11.42
CA TRP A 186 17.71 -3.46 -12.65
C TRP A 186 17.59 -4.98 -12.75
N SER A 187 18.63 -5.70 -12.32
CA SER A 187 18.62 -7.16 -12.30
C SER A 187 17.56 -7.69 -11.33
N SER A 188 17.38 -7.06 -10.16
CA SER A 188 16.34 -7.42 -9.19
C SER A 188 14.92 -7.33 -9.77
N TRP A 189 14.61 -6.24 -10.47
CA TRP A 189 13.29 -6.08 -11.08
C TRP A 189 13.10 -7.03 -12.26
N GLY A 190 14.12 -7.19 -13.12
CA GLY A 190 14.09 -8.15 -14.22
C GLY A 190 13.88 -9.59 -13.73
N HIS A 191 14.52 -9.96 -12.64
CA HIS A 191 14.34 -11.27 -12.02
C HIS A 191 12.93 -11.45 -11.46
N ALA A 192 12.38 -10.43 -10.79
CA ALA A 192 11.01 -10.48 -10.28
C ALA A 192 9.95 -10.65 -11.39
N PHE A 193 10.10 -9.95 -12.52
CA PHE A 193 9.21 -10.13 -13.67
C PHE A 193 9.42 -11.47 -14.39
N ALA A 194 10.66 -11.97 -14.45
CA ALA A 194 10.95 -13.29 -15.00
C ALA A 194 10.26 -14.39 -14.17
N GLN A 195 10.28 -14.27 -12.83
CA GLN A 195 9.63 -15.22 -11.93
C GLN A 195 8.11 -15.26 -12.07
N LEU A 196 7.45 -14.14 -12.43
CA LEU A 196 6.00 -14.12 -12.69
C LEU A 196 5.56 -15.04 -13.84
N LYS A 197 6.47 -15.40 -14.76
CA LYS A 197 6.14 -16.30 -15.88
C LYS A 197 6.05 -17.77 -15.45
N TYR A 198 6.55 -18.12 -14.27
CA TYR A 198 6.57 -19.50 -13.81
C TYR A 198 5.21 -19.91 -13.22
N ARG A 199 4.76 -21.13 -13.55
CA ARG A 199 3.48 -21.69 -13.06
C ARG A 199 3.31 -21.59 -11.53
N ARG A 200 4.39 -21.66 -10.76
CA ARG A 200 4.36 -21.55 -9.30
C ARG A 200 3.99 -20.15 -8.81
N SER A 201 4.48 -19.08 -9.43
CA SER A 201 4.10 -17.71 -9.02
C SER A 201 2.63 -17.43 -9.30
N LEU A 202 2.05 -18.04 -10.33
CA LEU A 202 0.60 -18.02 -10.56
C LEU A 202 -0.19 -18.77 -9.47
N ILE A 203 0.34 -19.90 -8.96
CA ILE A 203 -0.28 -20.61 -7.83
C ILE A 203 -0.23 -19.75 -6.56
N VAL A 204 0.90 -19.10 -6.28
CA VAL A 204 1.03 -18.17 -5.14
C VAL A 204 0.09 -16.99 -5.27
N LEU A 205 -0.03 -16.42 -6.48
CA LEU A 205 -0.97 -15.35 -6.76
C LEU A 205 -2.42 -15.80 -6.54
N GLY A 206 -2.78 -16.98 -7.05
CA GLY A 206 -4.11 -17.56 -6.86
C GLY A 206 -4.44 -17.83 -5.39
N SER A 207 -3.51 -18.39 -4.62
CA SER A 207 -3.70 -18.65 -3.19
C SER A 207 -3.79 -17.35 -2.38
N ALA A 208 -2.98 -16.34 -2.72
CA ALA A 208 -3.03 -15.02 -2.09
C ALA A 208 -4.39 -14.32 -2.35
N VAL A 209 -4.88 -14.35 -3.59
CA VAL A 209 -6.20 -13.81 -3.94
C VAL A 209 -7.32 -14.57 -3.23
N ALA A 210 -7.27 -15.92 -3.22
CA ALA A 210 -8.26 -16.74 -2.53
C ALA A 210 -8.29 -16.44 -1.03
N LEU A 211 -7.13 -16.29 -0.39
CA LEU A 211 -7.03 -15.95 1.03
C LEU A 211 -7.62 -14.56 1.33
N LEU A 212 -7.39 -13.56 0.48
CA LEU A 212 -8.04 -12.25 0.63
C LEU A 212 -9.56 -12.35 0.55
N ILE A 213 -10.10 -13.14 -0.37
CA ILE A 213 -11.55 -13.35 -0.49
C ILE A 213 -12.10 -14.02 0.77
N VAL A 214 -11.43 -15.06 1.27
CA VAL A 214 -11.83 -15.73 2.52
C VAL A 214 -11.80 -14.75 3.69
N LEU A 215 -10.76 -13.92 3.81
CA LEU A 215 -10.67 -12.89 4.85
C LEU A 215 -11.83 -11.89 4.75
N GLN A 216 -12.24 -11.48 3.55
CA GLN A 216 -13.39 -10.59 3.36
C GLN A 216 -14.71 -11.27 3.75
N ILE A 217 -14.90 -12.54 3.40
CA ILE A 217 -16.10 -13.30 3.77
C ILE A 217 -16.19 -13.46 5.30
N VAL A 218 -15.07 -13.72 5.97
CA VAL A 218 -15.02 -13.84 7.44
C VAL A 218 -15.29 -12.50 8.12
N GLN A 219 -14.93 -11.38 7.50
CA GLN A 219 -15.22 -10.04 8.03
C GLN A 219 -16.69 -9.63 7.84
N TYR A 220 -17.40 -10.18 6.85
CA TYR A 220 -18.79 -9.86 6.58
C TYR A 220 -19.74 -10.01 7.80
N PRO A 221 -19.76 -11.16 8.52
CA PRO A 221 -20.61 -11.32 9.71
C PRO A 221 -20.18 -10.43 10.89
N LEU A 222 -18.93 -9.94 10.91
CA LEU A 222 -18.45 -9.01 11.94
C LEU A 222 -18.98 -7.57 11.72
N GLY A 223 -19.65 -7.30 10.60
CA GLY A 223 -20.23 -5.99 10.28
C GLY A 223 -21.19 -5.45 11.34
N SER A 224 -22.00 -6.30 11.95
CA SER A 224 -22.91 -5.91 13.03
C SER A 224 -22.17 -5.54 14.32
N TRP A 225 -21.06 -6.23 14.62
CA TRP A 225 -20.20 -5.91 15.76
C TRP A 225 -19.41 -4.61 15.53
N TYR A 226 -18.99 -4.36 14.29
CA TYR A 226 -18.32 -3.12 13.88
C TYR A 226 -19.21 -1.88 13.98
N PHE A 227 -20.53 -2.03 13.86
CA PHE A 227 -21.47 -0.93 14.11
C PHE A 227 -21.44 -0.49 15.59
N VAL A 228 -21.30 -1.43 16.51
CA VAL A 228 -21.22 -1.17 17.96
C VAL A 228 -19.82 -0.70 18.37
N HIS A 229 -18.78 -1.21 17.72
CA HIS A 229 -17.38 -0.85 17.98
C HIS A 229 -16.69 -0.30 16.72
N PRO A 230 -16.86 1.00 16.42
CA PRO A 230 -16.37 1.59 15.17
C PRO A 230 -14.83 1.57 15.04
N MET A 231 -14.09 1.59 16.15
CA MET A 231 -12.63 1.38 16.12
C MET A 231 -12.27 -0.06 15.75
N GLY A 232 -13.07 -1.05 16.14
CA GLY A 232 -12.88 -2.45 15.76
C GLY A 232 -12.98 -2.66 14.25
N ALA A 233 -13.84 -1.88 13.58
CA ALA A 233 -14.02 -1.88 12.12
C ALA A 233 -12.76 -1.46 11.35
N ILE A 234 -11.81 -0.79 12.02
CA ILE A 234 -10.57 -0.30 11.43
C ILE A 234 -9.40 -1.17 11.87
N VAL A 235 -9.31 -1.44 13.18
CA VAL A 235 -8.18 -2.18 13.76
C VAL A 235 -8.15 -3.63 13.27
N VAL A 236 -9.29 -4.32 13.23
CA VAL A 236 -9.32 -5.75 12.85
C VAL A 236 -8.90 -5.95 11.39
N PRO A 237 -9.45 -5.22 10.39
CA PRO A 237 -8.98 -5.35 9.01
C PRO A 237 -7.52 -4.96 8.83
N LEU A 238 -7.03 -3.96 9.57
CA LEU A 238 -5.63 -3.54 9.49
C LEU A 238 -4.68 -4.62 10.04
N VAL A 239 -5.02 -5.23 11.16
CA VAL A 239 -4.26 -6.36 11.72
C VAL A 239 -4.27 -7.55 10.76
N LEU A 240 -5.43 -7.91 10.21
CA LEU A 240 -5.55 -9.00 9.24
C LEU A 240 -4.77 -8.71 7.96
N LEU A 241 -4.78 -7.46 7.47
CA LEU A 241 -3.97 -7.03 6.34
C LEU A 241 -2.47 -7.15 6.64
N LEU A 242 -2.01 -6.72 7.82
CA LEU A 242 -0.61 -6.87 8.23
C LEU A 242 -0.20 -8.34 8.31
N LEU A 243 -1.05 -9.20 8.87
CA LEU A 243 -0.82 -10.64 8.93
C LEU A 243 -0.76 -11.24 7.52
N PHE A 244 -1.69 -10.88 6.63
CA PHE A 244 -1.70 -11.32 5.24
C PHE A 244 -0.43 -10.89 4.50
N VAL A 245 -0.05 -9.61 4.59
CA VAL A 245 1.15 -9.06 3.94
C VAL A 245 2.42 -9.73 4.49
N THR A 246 2.47 -9.99 5.80
CA THR A 246 3.59 -10.70 6.43
C THR A 246 3.67 -12.14 5.98
N TRP A 247 2.54 -12.86 5.95
CA TRP A 247 2.46 -14.22 5.42
C TRP A 247 2.90 -14.29 3.97
N LEU A 248 2.39 -13.40 3.11
CA LEU A 248 2.76 -13.35 1.69
C LEU A 248 4.26 -13.07 1.52
N ARG A 249 4.82 -12.13 2.30
CA ARG A 249 6.26 -11.86 2.30
C ARG A 249 7.06 -13.09 2.70
N LEU A 250 6.69 -13.76 3.81
CA LEU A 250 7.41 -14.95 4.28
C LEU A 250 7.35 -16.07 3.23
N PHE A 251 6.18 -16.28 2.61
CA PHE A 251 6.01 -17.30 1.58
C PHE A 251 6.88 -17.01 0.34
N VAL A 252 6.88 -15.76 -0.15
CA VAL A 252 7.69 -15.35 -1.32
C VAL A 252 9.19 -15.35 -1.01
N VAL A 253 9.61 -15.01 0.21
CA VAL A 253 11.03 -14.88 0.58
C VAL A 253 11.66 -16.19 1.02
N ASN A 254 10.93 -17.06 1.73
CA ASN A 254 11.45 -18.34 2.24
C ASN A 254 11.38 -19.50 1.24
N ASP A 255 10.66 -19.35 0.14
CA ASP A 255 10.63 -20.38 -0.89
C ASP A 255 12.01 -20.40 -1.58
N LYS A 256 12.90 -21.28 -1.08
CA LYS A 256 14.29 -21.45 -1.53
C LYS A 256 14.43 -21.88 -3.00
N ALA A 257 13.30 -22.00 -3.72
CA ALA A 257 13.20 -22.47 -5.09
C ALA A 257 12.44 -21.50 -6.01
N MET A 258 12.23 -20.25 -5.60
CA MET A 258 11.92 -19.15 -6.54
C MET A 258 13.21 -18.51 -7.03
#